data_AF-A0A7X6YIN5-F1
#
_entry.id   AF-A0A7X6YIN5-F1
#
_cell.length_a   1.000
_cell.length_b   1.000
_cell.length_c   1.000
_cell.angle_alpha   90.00
_cell.angle_beta   90.00
_cell.angle_gamma   90.00
#
_symmetry.space_group_name_H-M   'P 1'
#
loop_
_entity.id
_entity.type
_entity.pdbx_description
1 polymer ?
#
loop_
_entity_poly.entity_id
_entity_poly.type
_entity_poly.pdbx_seq_one_letter_code
_entity_poly.pdbx_strand_id
1 'polypeptide(L)' 'RSENDYATENMLQWFVNEQVEEEETAQGMVDALKLIGDNGVGVYMLDKELATRTYTPLNTAQGAQGA' A
#
# COMPACT_ATOMS: atom_id res chain seq x y z
N ARG A 1 -16.57 -0.30 21.79
CA ARG A 1 -17.15 -1.59 21.35
C ARG A 1 -18.62 -1.65 21.77
N SER A 2 -19.54 -1.10 20.96
CA SER A 2 -20.99 -1.14 21.24
C SER A 2 -21.64 -2.45 20.77
N GLU A 3 -21.17 -2.97 19.63
CA GLU A 3 -21.77 -4.14 18.98
C GLU A 3 -21.16 -5.49 19.42
N ASN A 4 -20.06 -5.49 20.19
CA ASN A 4 -19.28 -6.69 20.56
C ASN A 4 -18.89 -7.59 19.36
N ASP A 5 -18.81 -7.03 18.15
CA ASP A 5 -18.40 -7.74 16.95
C ASP A 5 -16.88 -7.65 16.76
N TYR A 6 -16.19 -8.59 17.42
CA TYR A 6 -14.73 -8.68 17.40
C TYR A 6 -14.17 -9.11 16.04
N ALA A 7 -14.94 -9.87 15.26
CA ALA A 7 -14.50 -10.34 13.94
C ALA A 7 -14.44 -9.17 12.95
N THR A 8 -15.47 -8.32 12.95
CA THR A 8 -15.50 -7.11 12.12
C THR A 8 -14.46 -6.10 12.58
N GLU A 9 -14.25 -5.94 13.89
CA GLU A 9 -13.21 -5.05 14.42
C GLU A 9 -11.80 -5.47 13.97
N ASN A 10 -11.47 -6.76 14.04
CA ASN A 10 -10.19 -7.28 13.60
C ASN A 10 -9.98 -7.10 12.09
N MET A 11 -11.03 -7.35 11.29
CA MET A 11 -11.00 -7.10 9.85
C MET A 11 -10.73 -5.62 9.52
N LEU A 12 -11.40 -4.70 10.22
CA LEU A 12 -11.22 -3.26 10.00
C LEU A 12 -9.85 -2.79 10.46
N GLN A 13 -9.30 -3.34 11.54
CA GLN A 13 -7.94 -3.01 11.97
C GLN A 13 -6.90 -3.44 10.95
N TRP A 14 -7.03 -4.66 10.39
CA TRP A 14 -6.17 -5.10 9.29
C TRP A 14 -6.33 -4.18 8.07
N PHE A 15 -7.57 -3.89 7.66
CA PHE A 15 -7.85 -3.03 6.52
C PHE A 15 -7.21 -1.63 6.69
N VAL A 16 -7.34 -1.02 7.86
CA VAL A 16 -6.74 0.30 8.13
C VAL A 16 -5.22 0.23 8.04
N ASN A 17 -4.60 -0.81 8.60
CA ASN A 17 -3.15 -0.97 8.53
C ASN A 17 -2.68 -1.16 7.08
N GLU A 18 -3.37 -1.99 6.30
CA GLU A 18 -3.09 -2.19 4.87
C GLU A 18 -3.18 -0.86 4.11
N GLN A 19 -4.25 -0.08 4.33
CA GLN A 19 -4.40 1.19 3.65
C GLN A 19 -3.31 2.21 4.01
N VAL A 20 -2.80 2.20 5.26
CA VAL A 20 -1.69 3.07 5.65
C VAL A 20 -0.42 2.71 4.87
N GLU A 21 -0.11 1.42 4.73
CA GLU A 21 1.06 0.95 3.96
C GLU A 21 0.90 1.25 2.45
N GLU A 22 -0.30 1.06 1.89
CA GLU A 22 -0.60 1.37 0.49
C GLU A 22 -0.48 2.88 0.20
N GLU A 23 -1.00 3.73 1.09
CA GLU A 23 -0.94 5.18 0.96
C GLU A 23 0.49 5.70 1.07
N GLU A 24 1.30 5.19 2.01
CA GLU A 24 2.72 5.56 2.12
C GLU A 24 3.49 5.21 0.83
N THR A 25 3.23 4.02 0.28
CA THR A 25 3.82 3.55 -0.98
C THR A 25 3.43 4.46 -2.15
N ALA A 26 2.15 4.82 -2.27
CA ALA A 26 1.68 5.73 -3.32
C ALA A 26 2.26 7.14 -3.17
N GLN A 27 2.31 7.65 -1.94
CA GLN A 27 2.88 8.95 -1.61
C GLN A 27 4.36 9.04 -2.01
N GLY A 28 5.14 7.98 -1.75
CA GLY A 28 6.54 7.90 -2.18
C GLY A 28 6.72 8.03 -3.70
N MET A 29 5.84 7.42 -4.50
CA MET A 29 5.89 7.56 -5.97
C MET A 29 5.55 8.98 -6.43
N VAL A 30 4.55 9.59 -5.80
CA VAL A 30 4.18 10.98 -6.08
C VAL A 30 5.33 11.92 -5.76
N ASP A 31 6.00 11.72 -4.64
CA ASP A 31 7.13 12.55 -4.23
C ASP A 31 8.37 12.33 -5.13
N ALA A 32 8.61 11.10 -5.59
CA ALA A 32 9.62 10.83 -6.61
C ALA A 32 9.32 11.57 -7.93
N LEU A 33 8.06 11.57 -8.39
CA LEU A 33 7.64 12.32 -9.57
C LEU A 33 7.82 13.83 -9.40
N LYS A 34 7.45 14.38 -8.23
CA LYS A 34 7.68 15.81 -7.92
C LYS A 34 9.17 16.16 -7.94
N LEU A 35 10.02 15.28 -7.43
CA LEU A 35 11.48 15.48 -7.43
C LEU A 35 12.06 15.46 -8.84
N ILE A 36 11.56 14.57 -9.70
CA ILE A 36 11.98 14.46 -11.12
C ILE A 36 11.59 15.71 -11.92
N GLY A 37 10.40 16.27 -11.65
CA GLY A 37 9.86 17.40 -12.41
C GLY A 37 9.70 17.07 -13.89
N ASP A 38 10.19 17.94 -14.77
CA ASP A 38 10.03 17.80 -16.23
C ASP A 38 11.14 16.95 -16.91
N ASN A 39 12.00 16.29 -16.11
CA ASN A 39 13.08 15.48 -16.66
C ASN A 39 12.58 14.12 -17.19
N GLY A 40 12.36 14.03 -18.49
CA GLY A 40 11.89 12.81 -19.15
C GLY A 40 12.80 11.58 -19.00
N VAL A 41 14.12 11.76 -18.81
CA VAL A 41 15.03 10.64 -18.50
C VAL A 41 14.76 10.12 -17.10
N GLY A 42 14.52 11.02 -16.13
CA GLY A 42 14.13 10.66 -14.77
C GLY A 42 12.82 9.88 -14.73
N VAL A 43 11.82 10.31 -15.50
CA VAL A 43 10.54 9.59 -15.63
C VAL A 43 10.75 8.19 -16.22
N TYR A 44 11.57 8.08 -17.27
CA TYR A 44 11.89 6.78 -17.88
C TYR A 44 12.61 5.83 -16.92
N MET A 45 13.51 6.35 -16.08
CA MET A 45 14.20 5.55 -15.07
C MET A 45 13.24 5.09 -13.96
N LEU A 46 12.36 5.97 -13.48
CA LEU A 46 11.33 5.62 -12.50
C LEU A 46 10.38 4.54 -13.05
N ASP A 47 9.95 4.65 -14.31
CA ASP A 47 9.13 3.63 -14.97
C ASP A 47 9.83 2.25 -14.98
N LYS A 48 11.13 2.22 -15.32
CA LYS A 48 11.92 0.98 -15.30
C LYS A 48 12.03 0.38 -13.91
N GLU A 49 12.20 1.20 -12.89
CA GLU A 49 12.24 0.75 -11.49
C GLU A 49 10.88 0.17 -11.07
N LEU A 50 9.79 0.89 -11.33
CA LEU A 50 8.44 0.45 -10.98
C LEU A 50 8.02 -0.83 -11.72
N ALA A 51 8.51 -1.05 -12.94
CA ALA A 51 8.29 -2.28 -13.71
C ALA A 51 8.91 -3.54 -13.04
N THR A 52 9.85 -3.38 -12.11
CA THR A 52 10.45 -4.51 -11.37
C THR A 52 9.60 -4.96 -10.18
N ARG A 53 8.57 -4.19 -9.80
CA ARG A 53 7.72 -4.51 -8.66
C ARG A 53 6.95 -5.80 -8.92
N THR A 54 6.97 -6.68 -7.93
CA THR A 54 6.19 -7.92 -7.94
C THR A 54 4.85 -7.70 -7.25
N TYR A 55 3.78 -8.21 -7.83
CA TYR A 55 2.51 -8.29 -7.14
C TYR A 55 2.60 -9.33 -6.02
N THR A 56 2.45 -8.87 -4.78
CA THR A 56 2.25 -9.73 -3.62
C THR A 56 0.74 -9.87 -3.42
N PRO A 57 0.13 -11.03 -3.73
CA PRO A 57 -1.30 -11.21 -3.49
C PRO A 57 -1.61 -11.10 -2.00
N LEU A 58 -2.68 -10.38 -1.69
CA LEU A 58 -3.23 -10.29 -0.34
C LEU A 58 -3.49 -11.70 0.20
N ASN A 59 -2.81 -12.05 1.28
CA ASN A 59 -3.13 -13.26 2.02
C ASN A 59 -4.30 -12.96 2.95
N THR A 60 -5.53 -13.19 2.46
CA THR A 60 -6.75 -12.97 3.24
C THR A 60 -6.83 -13.86 4.50
N ALA A 61 -5.97 -14.88 4.62
CA ALA A 61 -5.85 -15.65 5.86
C ALA A 61 -5.05 -14.91 6.94
N GLN A 62 -4.12 -14.01 6.60
CA GLN A 62 -3.33 -13.25 7.59
C GLN A 62 -4.13 -12.13 8.26
N GLY A 63 -5.04 -11.48 7.53
CA GLY A 63 -6.00 -10.53 8.12
C GLY A 63 -6.98 -11.17 9.11
N ALA A 64 -7.15 -12.49 9.05
CA ALA A 64 -7.99 -13.27 9.97
C ALA A 64 -7.19 -14.02 11.06
N GLN A 65 -5.88 -14.27 10.87
CA GLN A 65 -5.03 -15.02 11.81
C GLN A 65 -4.45 -14.17 12.95
N GLY A 66 -4.62 -12.85 12.90
CA GLY A 66 -4.42 -11.95 14.05
C GLY A 66 -5.61 -11.88 15.01
N ALA A 67 -6.67 -12.68 14.78
CA ALA A 67 -7.85 -12.80 15.65
C ALA A 67 -7.67 -13.82 16.77
#